data_AF-A0A6P3BQ18-F1
#
_entry.id   AF-A0A6P3BQ18-F1
#
_cell.length_a   1.000
_cell.length_b   1.000
_cell.length_c   1.000
_cell.angle_alpha   90.00
_cell.angle_beta   90.00
_cell.angle_gamma   90.00
#
_symmetry.space_group_name_H-M   'P 1'
#
loop_
_entity.id
_entity.type
_entity.pdbx_description
1 polymer ?
#
loop_
_entity_poly.entity_id
_entity_poly.type
_entity_poly.pdbx_seq_one_letter_code
_entity_poly.pdbx_strand_id
1 'polypeptide(L)'
;MPDRSGHSADCPRFVEVPYDHGCPVPKAASCDAGRAAHRLSVTDRSLPNRYATMTVSELLRAIRQPYADLLAKAAAQPAVIVEPAYRRADGTLATEGPLALPCRADLIATEGESAGQPAMVDSATQLAFEPLAFDLETAAVSIRPFVWDWAAIEADGLDESAAVEAFKAWFFAWFDVDDENTPAEDGLHGIAHYLSEPVRTEQGWRVNADLGSAPETAVEDLLFRLVDAGATRIVLG
;
A
#
# COMPACT_ATOMS: atom_id res chain seq x y z
N MET A 1 -27.30 16.38 -29.83
CA MET A 1 -27.64 15.42 -28.76
C MET A 1 -27.03 14.08 -29.12
N PRO A 2 -25.87 13.71 -28.56
CA PRO A 2 -25.47 12.32 -28.48
C PRO A 2 -25.30 11.85 -27.03
N ASP A 3 -25.98 10.75 -26.75
CA ASP A 3 -25.56 9.55 -26.03
C ASP A 3 -24.55 9.67 -24.86
N ARG A 4 -25.01 9.31 -23.67
CA ARG A 4 -24.21 8.96 -22.49
C ARG A 4 -24.56 7.53 -22.11
N SER A 5 -23.67 6.59 -22.38
CA SER A 5 -23.68 5.29 -21.71
C SER A 5 -22.27 4.67 -21.67
N GLY A 6 -21.87 4.25 -20.47
CA GLY A 6 -20.89 3.19 -20.22
C GLY A 6 -19.40 3.54 -20.30
N HIS A 7 -18.78 3.86 -19.16
CA HIS A 7 -17.41 3.42 -18.87
C HIS A 7 -17.49 2.52 -17.64
N SER A 8 -17.50 1.21 -17.89
CA SER A 8 -17.26 0.16 -16.90
C SER A 8 -15.75 0.11 -16.70
N ALA A 9 -15.27 0.41 -15.50
CA ALA A 9 -13.91 0.10 -15.11
C ALA A 9 -13.84 -1.42 -14.89
N ASP A 10 -13.19 -2.13 -15.81
CA ASP A 10 -12.90 -3.54 -15.66
C ASP A 10 -11.85 -3.74 -14.57
N CYS A 11 -12.28 -4.04 -13.34
CA CYS A 11 -11.48 -4.86 -12.44
C CYS A 11 -11.25 -6.22 -13.12
N PRO A 12 -10.03 -6.79 -13.09
CA PRO A 12 -9.85 -8.17 -13.51
C PRO A 12 -10.76 -9.05 -12.66
N ARG A 13 -11.78 -9.65 -13.31
CA ARG A 13 -12.53 -10.76 -12.73
C ARG A 13 -11.51 -11.85 -12.40
N PHE A 14 -11.30 -12.09 -11.11
CA PHE A 14 -10.77 -13.35 -10.64
C PHE A 14 -11.61 -14.45 -11.31
N VAL A 15 -11.00 -15.15 -12.26
CA VAL A 15 -11.60 -16.34 -12.85
C VAL A 15 -11.84 -17.30 -11.70
N GLU A 16 -13.08 -17.73 -11.54
CA GLU A 16 -13.50 -18.80 -10.63
C GLU A 16 -12.61 -20.03 -10.88
N VAL A 17 -11.58 -20.18 -10.07
CA VAL A 17 -10.91 -21.46 -9.88
C VAL A 17 -11.69 -22.14 -8.76
N PRO A 18 -12.30 -23.31 -9.00
CA PRO A 18 -13.07 -23.99 -7.97
C PRO A 18 -12.13 -24.35 -6.82
N TYR A 19 -12.38 -23.74 -5.67
CA TYR A 19 -11.75 -24.06 -4.40
C TYR A 19 -12.13 -25.48 -4.01
N ASP A 20 -11.19 -26.42 -4.14
CA ASP A 20 -11.37 -27.78 -3.65
C ASP A 20 -11.09 -27.81 -2.15
N HIS A 21 -12.02 -28.43 -1.41
CA HIS A 21 -12.10 -28.41 0.04
C HIS A 21 -10.99 -29.23 0.69
N GLY A 22 -10.19 -28.62 1.57
CA GLY A 22 -9.40 -29.41 2.51
C GLY A 22 -8.33 -28.64 3.27
N CYS A 23 -8.38 -28.81 4.59
CA CYS A 23 -7.29 -28.63 5.56
C CYS A 23 -7.16 -27.27 6.29
N PRO A 24 -6.67 -27.32 7.54
CA PRO A 24 -7.28 -26.62 8.67
C PRO A 24 -6.40 -25.50 9.22
N VAL A 25 -7.03 -24.58 9.94
CA VAL A 25 -6.41 -23.48 10.70
C VAL A 25 -5.63 -24.03 11.90
N PRO A 26 -4.41 -23.53 12.21
CA PRO A 26 -3.93 -23.60 13.58
C PRO A 26 -3.17 -22.36 14.10
N LYS A 27 -3.71 -21.86 15.22
CA LYS A 27 -3.09 -21.47 16.51
C LYS A 27 -1.79 -20.63 16.56
N ALA A 28 -1.94 -19.48 17.22
CA ALA A 28 -0.92 -18.56 17.70
C ALA A 28 -0.10 -19.05 18.91
N ALA A 29 1.16 -18.59 18.97
CA ALA A 29 2.00 -18.34 20.16
C ALA A 29 3.19 -17.46 19.70
N SER A 30 3.30 -16.18 20.08
CA SER A 30 3.83 -15.61 21.34
C SER A 30 5.38 -15.63 21.47
N CYS A 31 6.04 -14.47 21.33
CA CYS A 31 6.91 -13.78 22.35
C CYS A 31 7.99 -12.86 21.74
N ASP A 32 7.89 -11.57 22.11
CA ASP A 32 8.91 -10.57 22.47
C ASP A 32 10.26 -10.41 21.71
N ALA A 33 10.30 -9.29 20.99
CA ALA A 33 11.12 -8.10 21.22
C ALA A 33 12.63 -8.10 20.93
N GLY A 34 13.00 -7.21 19.99
CA GLY A 34 14.14 -6.33 20.19
C GLY A 34 14.73 -5.73 18.91
N ARG A 35 14.26 -4.54 18.48
CA ARG A 35 15.08 -3.65 17.64
C ARG A 35 14.73 -2.18 17.80
N ALA A 36 15.64 -1.45 18.43
CA ALA A 36 15.75 -0.01 18.27
C ALA A 36 16.77 0.27 17.17
N ALA A 37 16.36 0.97 16.12
CA ALA A 37 17.25 1.66 15.21
C ALA A 37 16.71 3.07 14.99
N HIS A 38 17.24 4.01 15.79
CA HIS A 38 17.06 5.44 15.58
C HIS A 38 17.58 5.83 14.19
N ARG A 39 16.69 6.33 13.32
CA ARG A 39 17.04 7.24 12.22
C ARG A 39 16.06 8.40 12.20
N LEU A 40 16.64 9.58 11.95
CA LEU A 40 16.09 10.90 12.21
C LEU A 40 14.89 11.22 11.32
N SER A 41 13.89 11.87 11.91
CA SER A 41 12.65 12.30 11.28
C SER A 41 12.89 13.48 10.33
N VAL A 42 12.18 13.47 9.19
CA VAL A 42 12.05 14.60 8.27
C VAL A 42 11.08 15.60 8.89
N THR A 43 11.55 16.38 9.87
CA THR A 43 10.78 17.52 10.38
C THR A 43 11.41 18.84 9.97
N ASP A 44 10.51 19.74 9.56
CA ASP A 44 10.71 21.17 9.27
C ASP A 44 11.41 21.56 7.96
N ARG A 45 10.61 21.61 6.89
CA ARG A 45 10.76 22.65 5.87
C ARG A 45 9.47 23.49 5.83
N SER A 46 9.51 24.61 6.55
CA SER A 46 8.43 25.62 6.54
C SER A 46 8.41 26.36 5.20
N LEU A 47 7.27 26.30 4.51
CA LEU A 47 6.95 27.16 3.37
C LEU A 47 6.32 28.47 3.87
N PRO A 48 6.65 29.64 3.28
CA PRO A 48 6.14 30.92 3.78
C PRO A 48 4.73 31.19 3.27
N ASN A 49 3.67 30.87 4.02
CA ASN A 49 2.42 31.65 3.99
C ASN A 49 1.46 31.36 5.16
N ARG A 50 0.59 32.32 5.50
CA ARG A 50 -0.21 32.42 6.75
C ARG A 50 -1.45 31.51 6.86
N TYR A 51 -1.41 30.31 6.31
CA TYR A 51 -2.31 29.20 6.67
C TYR A 51 -1.41 28.14 7.28
N ALA A 52 -1.81 27.45 8.35
CA ALA A 52 -0.98 26.39 8.92
C ALA A 52 -0.53 25.44 7.78
N THR A 53 0.74 25.52 7.38
CA THR A 53 1.27 24.75 6.27
C THR A 53 1.35 23.31 6.74
N MET A 54 0.41 22.51 6.26
CA MET A 54 0.43 21.07 6.44
C MET A 54 1.76 20.53 5.90
N THR A 55 2.47 19.77 6.73
CA THR A 55 3.66 19.02 6.31
C THR A 55 3.28 17.89 5.35
N VAL A 56 4.26 17.33 4.63
CA VAL A 56 4.04 16.16 3.76
C VAL A 56 3.49 14.98 4.57
N SER A 57 4.05 14.72 5.75
CA SER A 57 3.60 13.66 6.66
C SER A 57 2.14 13.85 7.09
N GLU A 58 1.76 15.08 7.44
CA GLU A 58 0.37 15.39 7.80
C GLU A 58 -0.56 15.20 6.60
N LEU A 59 -0.16 15.62 5.39
CA LEU A 59 -0.93 15.42 4.17
C LEU A 59 -1.17 13.92 3.90
N LEU A 60 -0.11 13.12 3.92
CA LEU A 60 -0.19 11.67 3.71
C LEU A 60 -1.08 11.01 4.76
N ARG A 61 -0.96 11.41 6.03
CA ARG A 61 -1.84 10.92 7.10
C ARG A 61 -3.30 11.26 6.83
N ALA A 62 -3.60 12.47 6.35
CA ALA A 62 -4.97 12.85 6.00
C ALA A 62 -5.52 12.12 4.78
N ILE A 63 -4.68 11.79 3.79
CA ILE A 63 -5.08 10.96 2.64
C ILE A 63 -5.37 9.53 3.09
N ARG A 64 -4.54 8.98 4.00
CA ARG A 64 -4.70 7.64 4.58
C ARG A 64 -5.96 7.48 5.42
N GLN A 65 -6.33 8.51 6.19
CA GLN A 65 -7.33 8.39 7.27
C GLN A 65 -8.67 7.77 6.84
N PRO A 66 -9.31 8.16 5.72
CA PRO A 66 -10.59 7.59 5.33
C PRO A 66 -10.55 6.07 5.09
N TYR A 67 -9.49 5.58 4.45
CA TYR A 67 -9.28 4.14 4.25
C TYR A 67 -8.96 3.44 5.58
N ALA A 68 -8.01 3.95 6.35
CA ALA A 68 -7.60 3.35 7.62
C ALA A 68 -8.76 3.24 8.63
N ASP A 69 -9.65 4.23 8.68
CA ASP A 69 -10.84 4.19 9.54
C ASP A 69 -11.82 3.07 9.12
N LEU A 70 -12.02 2.89 7.81
CA LEU A 70 -12.88 1.82 7.29
C LEU A 70 -12.26 0.45 7.56
N LEU A 71 -10.96 0.29 7.33
CA LEU A 71 -10.23 -0.93 7.59
C LEU A 71 -10.23 -1.29 9.07
N ALA A 72 -9.92 -0.34 9.96
CA ALA A 72 -9.95 -0.55 11.42
C ALA A 72 -11.35 -0.93 11.91
N LYS A 73 -12.40 -0.27 11.38
CA LYS A 73 -13.79 -0.63 11.69
C LYS A 73 -14.12 -2.05 11.26
N ALA A 74 -13.62 -2.47 10.09
CA ALA A 74 -13.86 -3.80 9.58
C ALA A 74 -13.04 -4.87 10.32
N ALA A 75 -11.82 -4.55 10.74
CA ALA A 75 -10.95 -5.36 11.60
C ALA A 75 -11.51 -5.57 13.01
N ALA A 76 -12.30 -4.62 13.53
CA ALA A 76 -12.98 -4.75 14.82
C ALA A 76 -14.18 -5.73 14.81
N GLN A 77 -14.56 -6.28 13.66
CA GLN A 77 -15.62 -7.29 13.59
C GLN A 77 -15.15 -8.60 14.24
N PRO A 78 -16.05 -9.35 14.90
CA PRO A 78 -15.68 -10.65 15.44
C PRO A 78 -15.41 -11.65 14.31
N ALA A 79 -14.59 -12.67 14.61
CA ALA A 79 -14.34 -13.79 13.70
C ALA A 79 -13.80 -13.37 12.32
N VAL A 80 -12.84 -12.45 12.30
CA VAL A 80 -12.08 -12.08 11.10
C VAL A 80 -10.58 -12.27 11.36
N ILE A 81 -9.85 -12.69 10.33
CA ILE A 81 -8.40 -12.58 10.27
C ILE A 81 -8.10 -11.27 9.55
N VAL A 82 -7.29 -10.43 10.19
CA VAL A 82 -6.96 -9.08 9.72
C VAL A 82 -5.68 -9.11 8.92
N GLU A 83 -5.72 -8.50 7.74
CA GLU A 83 -4.63 -8.32 6.80
C GLU A 83 -3.81 -9.60 6.46
N PRO A 84 -4.44 -10.77 6.26
CA PRO A 84 -3.69 -12.00 6.03
C PRO A 84 -2.96 -11.99 4.68
N ALA A 85 -1.70 -12.42 4.68
CA ALA A 85 -0.99 -12.76 3.45
C ALA A 85 -1.60 -14.02 2.83
N TYR A 86 -1.74 -14.01 1.50
CA TYR A 86 -2.08 -15.23 0.79
C TYR A 86 -0.89 -16.20 0.86
N ARG A 87 -1.18 -17.43 1.28
CA ARG A 87 -0.18 -18.50 1.44
C ARG A 87 -0.62 -19.75 0.70
N ARG A 88 0.36 -20.51 0.21
CA ARG A 88 0.14 -21.85 -0.35
C ARG A 88 -0.11 -22.85 0.78
N ALA A 89 -0.52 -24.06 0.42
CA ALA A 89 -0.79 -25.14 1.39
C ALA A 89 0.43 -25.54 2.25
N ASP A 90 1.65 -25.25 1.79
CA ASP A 90 2.89 -25.47 2.55
C ASP A 90 3.27 -24.30 3.48
N GLY A 91 2.44 -23.25 3.55
CA GLY A 91 2.65 -22.06 4.37
C GLY A 91 3.54 -20.98 3.72
N THR A 92 4.13 -21.25 2.56
CA THR A 92 4.90 -20.24 1.83
C THR A 92 3.99 -19.17 1.24
N LEU A 93 4.51 -17.94 1.07
CA LEU A 93 3.75 -16.86 0.42
C LEU A 93 3.32 -17.26 -0.99
N ALA A 94 2.03 -17.12 -1.28
CA ALA A 94 1.54 -17.15 -2.65
C ALA A 94 2.04 -15.89 -3.37
N THR A 95 2.60 -16.07 -4.56
CA THR A 95 3.25 -15.02 -5.33
C THR A 95 2.81 -15.07 -6.78
N GLU A 96 2.72 -13.91 -7.41
CA GLU A 96 2.32 -13.76 -8.81
C GLU A 96 3.27 -12.85 -9.59
N GLY A 97 3.19 -12.95 -10.93
CA GLY A 97 3.91 -12.08 -11.85
C GLY A 97 5.42 -12.36 -11.99
N PRO A 98 6.08 -11.70 -12.95
CA PRO A 98 7.53 -11.78 -13.15
C PRO A 98 8.37 -11.44 -11.91
N LEU A 99 7.90 -10.53 -11.05
CA LEU A 99 8.64 -10.15 -9.85
C LEU A 99 8.39 -11.07 -8.65
N ALA A 100 7.46 -12.04 -8.79
CA ALA A 100 7.03 -12.97 -7.75
C ALA A 100 6.61 -12.23 -6.47
N LEU A 101 5.74 -11.22 -6.62
CA LEU A 101 5.26 -10.41 -5.52
C LEU A 101 4.09 -11.10 -4.80
N PRO A 102 4.08 -11.10 -3.46
CA PRO A 102 2.92 -11.55 -2.69
C PRO A 102 1.83 -10.47 -2.63
N CYS A 103 0.66 -10.85 -2.15
CA CYS A 103 -0.44 -9.93 -1.84
C CYS A 103 -1.13 -10.31 -0.52
N ARG A 104 -1.86 -9.35 0.04
CA ARG A 104 -2.71 -9.52 1.23
C ARG A 104 -4.16 -9.22 0.89
N ALA A 105 -5.08 -9.86 1.61
CA ALA A 105 -6.45 -9.39 1.71
C ALA A 105 -6.54 -8.41 2.88
N ASP A 106 -7.52 -7.52 2.87
CA ASP A 106 -7.80 -6.70 4.04
C ASP A 106 -8.30 -7.56 5.20
N LEU A 107 -9.23 -8.48 4.90
CA LEU A 107 -9.88 -9.34 5.87
C LEU A 107 -10.25 -10.69 5.26
N ILE A 108 -10.28 -11.73 6.10
CA ILE A 108 -10.94 -12.99 5.80
C ILE A 108 -11.86 -13.35 6.96
N ALA A 109 -13.16 -13.51 6.71
CA ALA A 109 -14.08 -14.00 7.73
C ALA A 109 -13.77 -15.46 8.07
N THR A 110 -13.76 -15.82 9.35
CA THR A 110 -13.53 -17.20 9.80
C THR A 110 -14.81 -17.99 10.04
N GLU A 111 -15.95 -17.31 10.08
CA GLU A 111 -17.26 -17.89 10.35
C GLU A 111 -18.35 -17.27 9.44
N GLY A 112 -19.50 -17.93 9.35
CA GLY A 112 -20.65 -17.47 8.56
C GLY A 112 -20.60 -17.86 7.08
N GLU A 113 -21.52 -17.30 6.29
CA GLU A 113 -21.65 -17.62 4.85
C GLU A 113 -20.45 -17.15 4.02
N SER A 114 -19.73 -16.14 4.49
CA SER A 114 -18.51 -15.61 3.86
C SER A 114 -17.23 -16.22 4.43
N ALA A 115 -17.32 -17.29 5.25
CA ALA A 115 -16.14 -17.91 5.84
C ALA A 115 -15.12 -18.35 4.78
N GLY A 116 -13.86 -17.97 4.98
CA GLY A 116 -12.75 -18.23 4.06
C GLY A 116 -12.73 -17.36 2.81
N GLN A 117 -13.71 -16.48 2.60
CA GLN A 117 -13.70 -15.54 1.47
C GLN A 117 -12.96 -14.26 1.86
N PRO A 118 -12.03 -13.78 1.00
CA PRO A 118 -11.39 -12.49 1.21
C PRO A 118 -12.38 -11.35 0.99
N ALA A 119 -12.26 -10.31 1.81
CA ALA A 119 -12.94 -9.04 1.65
C ALA A 119 -11.91 -7.93 1.49
N MET A 120 -12.19 -6.99 0.61
CA MET A 120 -11.43 -5.76 0.42
C MET A 120 -12.29 -4.57 0.85
N VAL A 121 -11.71 -3.63 1.57
CA VAL A 121 -12.29 -2.34 1.91
C VAL A 121 -12.00 -1.40 0.75
N ASP A 122 -13.05 -0.90 0.11
CA ASP A 122 -12.93 0.09 -0.94
C ASP A 122 -13.18 1.49 -0.33
N SER A 123 -12.14 2.31 -0.31
CA SER A 123 -12.27 3.71 0.07
C SER A 123 -12.71 4.55 -1.13
N ALA A 124 -14.01 4.58 -1.40
CA ALA A 124 -14.57 5.48 -2.42
C ALA A 124 -14.34 6.99 -2.12
N THR A 125 -13.80 7.32 -0.94
CA THR A 125 -13.59 8.70 -0.48
C THR A 125 -12.14 9.13 -0.68
N GLN A 126 -11.92 9.88 -1.75
CA GLN A 126 -10.66 10.55 -2.04
C GLN A 126 -10.61 11.92 -1.35
N LEU A 127 -9.52 12.23 -0.64
CA LEU A 127 -9.29 13.58 -0.12
C LEU A 127 -9.03 14.54 -1.28
N ALA A 128 -9.82 15.61 -1.38
CA ALA A 128 -9.61 16.67 -2.37
C ALA A 128 -8.63 17.72 -1.84
N PHE A 129 -7.55 17.98 -2.59
CA PHE A 129 -6.58 19.03 -2.32
C PHE A 129 -5.89 19.46 -3.62
N GLU A 130 -5.31 20.66 -3.64
CA GLU A 130 -4.48 21.12 -4.75
C GLU A 130 -3.16 20.33 -4.77
N PRO A 131 -2.68 19.84 -5.92
CA PRO A 131 -1.44 19.08 -5.99
C PRO A 131 -0.28 19.79 -5.29
N LEU A 132 0.35 19.08 -4.36
CA LEU A 132 1.52 19.56 -3.65
C LEU A 132 2.76 19.25 -4.49
N ALA A 133 3.65 20.22 -4.66
CA ALA A 133 4.92 20.03 -5.36
C ALA A 133 6.08 20.55 -4.51
N PHE A 134 7.18 19.80 -4.47
CA PHE A 134 8.40 20.16 -3.75
C PHE A 134 9.62 19.42 -4.32
N ASP A 135 10.81 19.93 -4.05
CA ASP A 135 12.06 19.26 -4.41
C ASP A 135 12.55 18.38 -3.25
N LEU A 136 12.88 17.14 -3.56
CA LEU A 136 13.54 16.18 -2.68
C LEU A 136 14.88 15.78 -3.28
N GLU A 137 15.95 16.43 -2.80
CA GLU A 137 17.31 16.29 -3.31
C GLU A 137 17.40 16.47 -4.84
N THR A 138 17.57 15.38 -5.60
CA THR A 138 17.70 15.38 -7.06
C THR A 138 16.35 15.26 -7.78
N ALA A 139 15.26 14.98 -7.06
CA ALA A 139 13.95 14.74 -7.66
C ALA A 139 12.96 15.88 -7.42
N ALA A 140 12.23 16.24 -8.46
CA ALA A 140 11.01 17.01 -8.34
C ALA A 140 9.84 16.08 -7.98
N VAL A 141 9.22 16.27 -6.81
CA VAL A 141 8.12 15.45 -6.30
C VAL A 141 6.79 16.18 -6.47
N SER A 142 5.77 15.48 -6.93
CA SER A 142 4.39 15.95 -6.95
C SER A 142 3.44 14.92 -6.31
N ILE A 143 2.66 15.36 -5.34
CA ILE A 143 1.59 14.56 -4.72
C ILE A 143 0.24 15.14 -5.19
N ARG A 144 -0.54 14.31 -5.86
CA ARG A 144 -1.89 14.60 -6.36
C ARG A 144 -2.91 13.89 -5.48
N PRO A 145 -4.20 14.25 -5.54
CA PRO A 145 -5.25 13.47 -4.89
C PRO A 145 -5.31 12.01 -5.37
N PHE A 146 -5.29 11.06 -4.43
CA PHE A 146 -5.44 9.61 -4.67
C PHE A 146 -6.17 8.93 -3.51
N VAL A 147 -6.58 7.67 -3.70
CA VAL A 147 -7.14 6.79 -2.66
C VAL A 147 -6.06 5.84 -2.14
N TRP A 148 -6.00 5.61 -0.83
CA TRP A 148 -4.87 4.94 -0.18
C TRP A 148 -4.69 3.47 -0.62
N ASP A 149 -5.80 2.81 -0.93
CA ASP A 149 -5.91 1.46 -1.47
C ASP A 149 -5.57 1.36 -2.98
N TRP A 150 -5.34 2.49 -3.65
CA TRP A 150 -4.94 2.50 -5.05
C TRP A 150 -4.10 3.73 -5.41
N ALA A 151 -2.88 3.77 -4.89
CA ALA A 151 -1.91 4.82 -5.17
C ALA A 151 -1.15 4.53 -6.48
N ALA A 152 -1.27 5.41 -7.47
CA ALA A 152 -0.40 5.38 -8.65
C ALA A 152 0.93 6.09 -8.32
N ILE A 153 2.06 5.43 -8.58
CA ILE A 153 3.40 6.01 -8.38
C ILE A 153 4.16 5.98 -9.69
N GLU A 154 4.66 7.13 -10.13
CA GLU A 154 5.55 7.27 -11.28
C GLU A 154 6.92 7.76 -10.85
N ALA A 155 7.96 7.20 -11.44
CA ALA A 155 9.35 7.63 -11.23
C ALA A 155 10.10 7.71 -12.57
N ASP A 156 10.62 8.90 -12.89
CA ASP A 156 11.42 9.15 -14.09
C ASP A 156 12.92 9.17 -13.78
N GLY A 157 13.72 8.97 -14.83
CA GLY A 157 15.19 8.99 -14.72
C GLY A 157 15.82 7.68 -14.29
N LEU A 158 15.01 6.65 -14.04
CA LEU A 158 15.47 5.31 -13.68
C LEU A 158 15.53 4.38 -14.90
N ASP A 159 16.58 3.55 -14.97
CA ASP A 159 16.54 2.36 -15.82
C ASP A 159 15.64 1.26 -15.21
N GLU A 160 15.36 0.22 -15.99
CA GLU A 160 14.48 -0.88 -15.57
C GLU A 160 14.94 -1.56 -14.29
N SER A 161 16.24 -1.87 -14.21
CA SER A 161 16.79 -2.58 -13.07
C SER A 161 16.70 -1.75 -11.80
N ALA A 162 17.03 -0.46 -11.87
CA ALA A 162 16.94 0.46 -10.74
C ALA A 162 15.50 0.63 -10.26
N ALA A 163 14.54 0.77 -11.18
CA ALA A 163 13.13 0.90 -10.84
C ALA A 163 12.58 -0.37 -10.19
N VAL A 164 12.85 -1.54 -10.78
CA VAL A 164 12.42 -2.84 -10.24
C VAL A 164 12.94 -3.05 -8.84
N GLU A 165 14.25 -2.85 -8.63
CA GLU A 165 14.87 -3.05 -7.32
C GLU A 165 14.32 -2.06 -6.28
N ALA A 166 14.15 -0.79 -6.64
CA ALA A 166 13.61 0.22 -5.72
C ALA A 166 12.18 -0.10 -5.26
N PHE A 167 11.27 -0.38 -6.19
CA PHE A 167 9.88 -0.69 -5.86
C PHE A 167 9.76 -2.02 -5.10
N LYS A 168 10.48 -3.06 -5.53
CA LYS A 168 10.45 -4.38 -4.89
C LYS A 168 11.03 -4.32 -3.48
N ALA A 169 12.19 -3.68 -3.29
CA ALA A 169 12.81 -3.55 -1.98
C ALA A 169 11.98 -2.71 -1.01
N TRP A 170 11.29 -1.69 -1.50
CA TRP A 170 10.31 -0.94 -0.72
C TRP A 170 9.14 -1.85 -0.30
N PHE A 171 8.52 -2.54 -1.26
CA PHE A 171 7.34 -3.37 -0.96
C PHE A 171 7.64 -4.44 0.08
N PHE A 172 8.73 -5.19 -0.06
CA PHE A 172 9.09 -6.22 0.92
C PHE A 172 9.46 -5.66 2.30
N ALA A 173 9.90 -4.40 2.40
CA ALA A 173 10.14 -3.76 3.68
C ALA A 173 8.83 -3.42 4.42
N TRP A 174 7.73 -3.21 3.70
CA TRP A 174 6.43 -2.82 4.24
C TRP A 174 5.38 -3.93 4.18
N PHE A 175 5.66 -5.07 3.54
CA PHE A 175 4.72 -6.18 3.39
C PHE A 175 4.65 -7.12 4.61
N ASP A 176 5.68 -7.12 5.46
CA ASP A 176 5.83 -8.04 6.61
C ASP A 176 5.79 -9.53 6.20
N VAL A 177 6.80 -10.00 5.48
CA VAL A 177 6.85 -11.35 4.87
C VAL A 177 6.54 -12.50 5.85
N ASP A 178 6.99 -12.34 7.09
CA ASP A 178 6.96 -13.37 8.12
C ASP A 178 5.78 -13.19 9.12
N ASP A 179 4.87 -12.24 8.87
CA ASP A 179 3.75 -11.87 9.75
C ASP A 179 4.21 -11.56 11.20
N GLU A 180 5.31 -10.80 11.34
CA GLU A 180 5.92 -10.46 12.64
C GLU A 180 5.34 -9.18 13.27
N ASN A 181 4.68 -8.33 12.48
CA ASN A 181 4.13 -7.08 12.99
C ASN A 181 3.00 -7.39 13.99
N THR A 182 3.07 -6.74 15.16
CA THR A 182 1.98 -6.80 16.13
C THR A 182 0.94 -5.73 15.78
N PRO A 183 -0.37 -6.06 15.80
CA PRO A 183 -1.42 -5.07 15.61
C PRO A 183 -1.28 -3.88 16.56
N ALA A 184 -1.49 -2.67 16.04
CA ALA A 184 -1.61 -1.46 16.83
C ALA A 184 -2.97 -1.40 17.57
N GLU A 185 -3.23 -0.30 18.29
CA GLU A 185 -4.47 -0.11 19.05
C GLU A 185 -5.74 -0.14 18.19
N ASP A 186 -5.62 0.18 16.90
CA ASP A 186 -6.69 0.12 15.90
C ASP A 186 -6.90 -1.28 15.30
N GLY A 187 -6.09 -2.26 15.70
CA GLY A 187 -6.15 -3.64 15.22
C GLY A 187 -5.43 -3.89 13.90
N LEU A 188 -4.71 -2.89 13.35
CA LEU A 188 -4.03 -2.97 12.06
C LEU A 188 -2.51 -3.22 12.22
N HIS A 189 -1.88 -3.80 11.21
CA HIS A 189 -0.49 -4.27 11.27
C HIS A 189 0.54 -3.27 10.71
N GLY A 190 0.09 -2.17 10.10
CA GLY A 190 0.96 -1.15 9.53
C GLY A 190 1.69 -1.59 8.26
N ILE A 191 1.00 -2.32 7.37
CA ILE A 191 1.60 -3.02 6.22
C ILE A 191 0.97 -2.66 4.88
N ALA A 192 1.76 -2.77 3.80
CA ALA A 192 1.31 -2.66 2.42
C ALA A 192 0.70 -3.98 1.93
N HIS A 193 -0.34 -3.91 1.12
CA HIS A 193 -1.10 -5.10 0.71
C HIS A 193 -0.77 -5.57 -0.70
N TYR A 194 -0.45 -4.64 -1.60
CA TYR A 194 -0.20 -4.96 -3.00
C TYR A 194 0.73 -3.96 -3.67
N LEU A 195 1.52 -4.46 -4.62
CA LEU A 195 2.29 -3.67 -5.56
C LEU A 195 2.17 -4.31 -6.96
N SER A 196 1.83 -3.51 -7.96
CA SER A 196 1.80 -3.97 -9.34
C SER A 196 3.20 -4.12 -9.93
N GLU A 197 3.28 -4.90 -11.01
CA GLU A 197 4.48 -4.92 -11.84
C GLU A 197 4.81 -3.50 -12.37
N PRO A 198 6.09 -3.09 -12.39
CA PRO A 198 6.50 -1.84 -13.01
C PRO A 198 6.19 -1.83 -14.51
N VAL A 199 5.45 -0.82 -14.95
CA VAL A 199 5.13 -0.60 -16.36
C VAL A 199 5.95 0.58 -16.88
N ARG A 200 6.63 0.36 -18.02
CA ARG A 200 7.39 1.42 -18.70
C ARG A 200 6.46 2.57 -19.12
N THR A 201 6.84 3.80 -18.79
CA THR A 201 6.23 5.02 -19.32
C THR A 201 7.17 5.69 -20.34
N GLU A 202 6.76 6.82 -20.91
CA GLU A 202 7.62 7.58 -21.84
C GLU A 202 8.95 8.01 -21.18
N GLN A 203 8.92 8.35 -19.90
CA GLN A 203 10.04 8.98 -19.18
C GLN A 203 10.58 8.14 -18.02
N GLY A 204 9.90 7.04 -17.67
CA GLY A 204 10.15 6.34 -16.42
C GLY A 204 9.38 5.05 -16.27
N TRP A 205 8.92 4.80 -15.06
CA TRP A 205 8.21 3.60 -14.64
C TRP A 205 7.02 3.98 -13.79
N ARG A 206 5.93 3.22 -13.92
CA ARG A 206 4.73 3.36 -13.11
C ARG A 206 4.42 2.05 -12.40
N VAL A 207 4.03 2.14 -11.14
CA VAL A 207 3.40 1.07 -10.36
C VAL A 207 2.07 1.57 -9.78
N ASN A 208 1.17 0.66 -9.46
CA ASN A 208 0.06 0.92 -8.55
C ASN A 208 0.31 0.15 -7.25
N ALA A 209 0.04 0.78 -6.11
CA ALA A 209 0.16 0.14 -4.81
C ALA A 209 -1.16 0.23 -4.06
N ASP A 210 -1.52 -0.87 -3.40
CA ASP A 210 -2.42 -0.83 -2.26
C ASP A 210 -1.54 -0.66 -1.02
N LEU A 211 -1.59 0.54 -0.43
CA LEU A 211 -0.78 0.88 0.72
C LEU A 211 -1.29 0.22 2.00
N GLY A 212 -2.45 -0.45 1.98
CA GLY A 212 -3.00 -1.16 3.13
C GLY A 212 -3.04 -0.30 4.39
N SER A 213 -2.75 -0.90 5.54
CA SER A 213 -2.62 -0.15 6.79
C SER A 213 -1.28 0.57 6.96
N ALA A 214 -0.36 0.50 5.98
CA ALA A 214 0.96 1.11 6.09
C ALA A 214 0.87 2.59 6.51
N PRO A 215 1.77 3.05 7.41
CA PRO A 215 1.77 4.43 7.86
C PRO A 215 2.27 5.38 6.76
N GLU A 216 2.08 6.68 6.94
CA GLU A 216 2.62 7.72 6.04
C GLU A 216 4.13 7.60 5.82
N THR A 217 4.86 7.09 6.83
CA THR A 217 6.31 6.89 6.74
C THR A 217 6.68 5.83 5.70
N ALA A 218 5.75 4.95 5.30
CA ALA A 218 5.98 4.02 4.20
C ALA A 218 6.09 4.74 2.85
N VAL A 219 5.24 5.74 2.62
CA VAL A 219 5.31 6.56 1.41
C VAL A 219 6.56 7.45 1.45
N GLU A 220 6.90 8.01 2.60
CA GLU A 220 8.15 8.77 2.75
C GLU A 220 9.39 7.92 2.42
N ASP A 221 9.45 6.70 2.95
CA ASP A 221 10.51 5.73 2.64
C ASP A 221 10.58 5.42 1.13
N LEU A 222 9.44 5.27 0.45
CA LEU A 222 9.39 5.10 -1.00
C LEU A 222 10.04 6.29 -1.73
N LEU A 223 9.69 7.52 -1.35
CA LEU A 223 10.23 8.72 -1.97
C LEU A 223 11.77 8.76 -1.84
N PHE A 224 12.31 8.48 -0.66
CA PHE A 224 13.76 8.44 -0.46
C PHE A 224 14.44 7.33 -1.27
N ARG A 225 13.86 6.12 -1.31
CA ARG A 225 14.41 5.01 -2.11
C ARG A 225 14.44 5.30 -3.59
N LEU A 226 13.43 5.98 -4.12
CA LEU A 226 13.40 6.40 -5.52
C LEU A 226 14.47 7.45 -5.81
N VAL A 227 14.64 8.43 -4.91
CA VAL A 227 15.72 9.43 -5.01
C VAL A 227 17.10 8.76 -4.97
N ASP A 228 17.32 7.86 -4.00
CA ASP A 228 18.57 7.10 -3.85
C ASP A 228 18.87 6.22 -5.09
N ALA A 229 17.82 5.73 -5.77
CA ALA A 229 17.94 4.98 -7.02
C ALA A 229 18.24 5.88 -8.24
N GLY A 230 18.20 7.21 -8.09
CA GLY A 230 18.50 8.18 -9.14
C GLY A 230 17.29 8.81 -9.82
N ALA A 231 16.10 8.75 -9.20
CA ALA A 231 14.91 9.39 -9.77
C ALA A 231 15.10 10.91 -9.87
N THR A 232 14.58 11.49 -10.95
CA THR A 232 14.62 12.95 -11.21
C THR A 232 13.25 13.59 -11.14
N ARG A 233 12.19 12.79 -11.27
CA ARG A 233 10.80 13.21 -11.05
C ARG A 233 10.02 12.06 -10.44
N ILE A 234 9.23 12.36 -9.41
CA ILE A 234 8.35 11.40 -8.76
C ILE A 234 6.94 11.98 -8.72
N VAL A 235 5.93 11.20 -9.12
CA VAL A 235 4.52 11.57 -8.97
C VAL A 235 3.80 10.50 -8.18
N LEU A 236 3.06 10.93 -7.15
CA LEU A 236 2.15 10.12 -6.37
C LEU A 236 0.72 10.61 -6.62
N GLY A 237 -0.15 9.73 -7.11
CA GLY A 237 -1.56 10.00 -7.42
C GLY A 237 -1.89 10.37 -8.86
#